data_AF-A0A939PMV9-F1
#
_entry.id   AF-A0A939PMV9-F1
#
_cell.length_a   1.000
_cell.length_b   1.000
_cell.length_c   1.000
_cell.angle_alpha   90.00
_cell.angle_beta   90.00
_cell.angle_gamma   90.00
#
_symmetry.space_group_name_H-M   'P 1'
#
loop_
_entity.id
_entity.type
_entity.pdbx_description
1 polymer ?
#
loop_
_entity_poly.entity_id
_entity_poly.type
_entity_poly.pdbx_seq_one_letter_code
_entity_poly.pdbx_strand_id
1 'polypeptide(L)'
;MSVIDLGGTAESWRRAPVTPAAVHIVNLEKPPDELPSWLRSDHADACELPEEILAGGYDVVISNSVVEHVGGHARRRMFADAVHRLADRHWIQTPYRYFPVEPHWVCPGMQFLPAPARATVAQHWPLVHTPPASREEALRSVLDIELLSRTEMRAYFPDSRILSERVAGLTKSLIAVKTK
;
A
#
# COMPACT_ATOMS: atom_id res chain seq x y z
N MET A 1 -19.58 -5.07 10.27
CA MET A 1 -18.15 -5.36 10.03
C MET A 1 -17.35 -4.12 10.39
N SER A 2 -16.34 -4.29 11.24
CA SER A 2 -15.32 -3.31 11.61
C SER A 2 -14.09 -3.52 10.73
N VAL A 3 -13.63 -2.48 10.06
CA VAL A 3 -12.47 -2.52 9.14
C VAL A 3 -11.37 -1.62 9.67
N ILE A 4 -10.12 -2.08 9.66
CA ILE A 4 -8.97 -1.17 9.73
C ILE A 4 -8.34 -1.05 8.33
N ASP A 5 -8.15 0.18 7.86
CA ASP A 5 -7.52 0.50 6.59
C ASP A 5 -6.15 1.15 6.84
N LEU A 6 -5.08 0.46 6.42
CA LEU A 6 -3.72 0.96 6.50
C LEU A 6 -3.37 1.67 5.19
N GLY A 7 -3.21 2.98 5.27
CA GLY A 7 -2.86 3.91 4.18
C GLY A 7 -4.03 4.42 3.35
N GLY A 8 -5.27 4.05 3.69
CA GLY A 8 -6.47 4.59 3.05
C GLY A 8 -6.74 6.06 3.39
N THR A 9 -7.81 6.60 2.79
CA THR A 9 -8.27 7.97 3.04
C THR A 9 -9.78 7.98 3.23
N ALA A 10 -10.29 8.96 3.98
CA ALA A 10 -11.74 9.09 4.22
C ALA A 10 -12.53 9.25 2.92
N GLU A 11 -11.94 9.90 1.91
CA GLU A 11 -12.57 10.11 0.62
C GLU A 11 -12.74 8.81 -0.16
N SER A 12 -11.75 7.90 -0.12
CA SER A 12 -11.87 6.57 -0.72
C SER A 12 -13.05 5.80 -0.14
N TRP A 13 -13.26 5.87 1.18
CA TRP A 13 -14.38 5.22 1.86
C TRP A 13 -15.73 5.86 1.58
N ARG A 14 -15.81 7.19 1.40
CA ARG A 14 -17.05 7.88 0.99
C ARG A 14 -17.48 7.50 -0.43
N ARG A 15 -16.53 7.19 -1.31
CA ARG A 15 -16.78 6.78 -2.70
C ARG A 15 -16.95 5.27 -2.86
N ALA A 16 -16.69 4.50 -1.81
CA ALA A 16 -16.82 3.06 -1.86
C ALA A 16 -18.28 2.66 -2.12
N PRO A 17 -18.53 1.62 -2.94
CA PRO A 17 -19.89 1.15 -3.22
C PRO A 17 -20.54 0.44 -2.02
N VAL A 18 -19.80 0.27 -0.93
CA VAL A 18 -20.21 -0.41 0.29
C VAL A 18 -19.74 0.41 1.49
N THR A 19 -20.58 0.48 2.52
CA THR A 19 -20.26 1.16 3.78
C THR A 19 -20.22 0.14 4.91
N PRO A 20 -19.04 -0.20 5.46
CA PRO A 20 -18.94 -1.02 6.67
C PRO A 20 -19.61 -0.34 7.87
N ALA A 21 -19.81 -1.09 8.95
CA ALA A 21 -20.41 -0.54 10.17
C ALA A 21 -19.46 0.43 10.88
N ALA A 22 -18.15 0.17 10.81
CA ALA A 22 -17.10 1.03 11.29
C ALA A 22 -15.84 0.86 10.43
N VAL A 23 -15.14 1.95 10.19
CA VAL A 23 -13.85 1.98 9.49
C VAL A 23 -12.88 2.83 10.30
N HIS A 24 -11.71 2.26 10.59
CA HIS A 24 -10.59 2.95 11.21
C HIS A 24 -9.46 3.10 10.18
N ILE A 25 -9.17 4.32 9.76
CA ILE A 25 -8.07 4.62 8.86
C ILE A 25 -6.82 4.93 9.67
N VAL A 26 -5.68 4.35 9.27
CA VAL A 26 -4.37 4.74 9.76
C VAL A 26 -3.52 5.21 8.58
N ASN A 27 -3.03 6.45 8.64
CA ASN A 27 -2.24 7.04 7.56
C ASN A 27 -1.15 7.96 8.13
N LEU A 28 -0.10 8.23 7.35
CA LEU A 28 0.91 9.26 7.66
C LEU A 28 0.39 10.68 7.35
N GLU A 29 -0.70 10.80 6.61
CA GLU A 29 -1.39 12.08 6.39
C GLU A 29 -2.23 12.48 7.62
N LYS A 30 -2.33 13.79 7.88
CA LYS A 30 -3.16 14.32 8.96
C LYS A 30 -4.65 13.98 8.69
N PRO A 31 -5.37 13.41 9.68
CA PRO A 31 -6.81 13.21 9.59
C PRO A 31 -7.58 14.49 9.24
N PRO A 32 -8.68 14.38 8.46
CA PRO A 32 -9.63 15.48 8.29
C PRO A 32 -10.23 15.90 9.64
N ASP A 33 -10.56 17.19 9.80
CA ASP A 33 -11.13 17.71 11.05
C ASP A 33 -12.55 17.16 11.30
N GLU A 34 -13.30 16.84 10.23
CA GLU A 34 -14.66 16.30 10.30
C GLU A 34 -14.78 14.94 9.58
N LEU A 35 -15.27 13.95 10.32
CA LEU A 35 -15.54 12.60 9.83
C LEU A 35 -16.97 12.17 10.22
N PRO A 36 -17.67 11.42 9.36
CA PRO A 36 -18.94 10.82 9.75
C PRO A 36 -18.73 9.80 10.87
N SER A 37 -19.76 9.53 11.67
CA SER A 37 -19.66 8.73 12.90
C SER A 37 -19.15 7.28 12.72
N TRP A 38 -19.19 6.75 11.51
CA TRP A 38 -18.69 5.40 11.17
C TRP A 38 -17.23 5.40 10.70
N LEU A 39 -16.59 6.57 10.58
CA LEU A 39 -15.18 6.73 10.23
C LEU A 39 -14.38 7.28 11.42
N ARG A 40 -13.28 6.61 11.73
CA ARG A 40 -12.19 7.12 12.56
C ARG A 40 -10.93 7.19 11.72
N SER A 41 -10.07 8.18 11.97
CA SER A 41 -8.77 8.29 11.29
C SER A 41 -7.70 8.74 12.28
N ASP A 42 -6.61 7.98 12.37
CA ASP A 42 -5.47 8.26 13.22
C ASP A 42 -4.21 8.50 12.36
N HIS A 43 -3.39 9.49 12.75
CA HIS A 43 -2.06 9.69 12.16
C HIS A 43 -1.08 8.72 12.81
N ALA A 44 -0.69 7.65 12.11
CA ALA A 44 0.32 6.72 12.58
C ALA A 44 1.00 5.97 11.43
N ASP A 45 2.15 5.39 11.73
CA ASP A 45 2.92 4.54 10.83
C ASP A 45 2.45 3.07 10.95
N ALA A 46 2.03 2.47 9.84
CA ALA A 46 1.55 1.10 9.80
C ALA A 46 2.62 0.04 10.14
N CYS A 47 3.91 0.40 10.10
CA CYS A 47 5.00 -0.46 10.57
C CYS A 47 5.18 -0.41 12.09
N GLU A 48 4.73 0.66 12.75
CA GLU A 48 5.00 0.97 14.16
C GLU A 48 3.73 1.48 14.84
N LEU A 49 2.65 0.68 14.72
CA LEU A 49 1.35 1.05 15.25
C LEU A 49 1.36 1.16 16.79
N PRO A 50 0.71 2.19 17.36
CA PRO A 50 0.47 2.27 18.80
C PRO A 50 -0.30 1.05 19.33
N GLU A 51 -0.03 0.66 20.58
CA GLU A 51 -0.68 -0.50 21.21
C GLU A 51 -2.21 -0.32 21.32
N GLU A 52 -2.71 0.92 21.41
CA GLU A 52 -4.15 1.19 21.42
C GLU A 52 -4.82 0.84 20.09
N ILE A 53 -4.10 0.97 18.97
CA ILE A 53 -4.59 0.57 17.64
C ILE A 53 -4.47 -0.94 17.49
N LEU A 54 -3.34 -1.53 17.92
CA LEU A 54 -3.08 -2.98 17.82
C LEU A 54 -4.02 -3.81 18.69
N ALA A 55 -4.46 -3.29 19.84
CA ALA A 55 -5.46 -3.91 20.71
C ALA A 55 -6.89 -3.74 20.19
N GLY A 56 -7.09 -3.06 19.06
CA GLY A 56 -8.40 -2.87 18.45
C GLY A 56 -9.00 -4.20 17.97
N GLY A 57 -10.32 -4.37 18.17
CA GLY A 57 -11.07 -5.49 17.63
C GLY A 57 -11.56 -5.20 16.20
N TYR A 58 -10.80 -5.62 15.19
CA TYR A 58 -11.18 -5.48 13.78
C TYR A 58 -11.59 -6.83 13.17
N ASP A 59 -12.56 -6.81 12.27
CA ASP A 59 -12.97 -8.01 11.54
C ASP A 59 -12.06 -8.28 10.33
N VAL A 60 -11.46 -7.23 9.76
CA VAL A 60 -10.58 -7.31 8.58
C VAL A 60 -9.61 -6.13 8.50
N VAL A 61 -8.39 -6.41 8.05
CA VAL A 61 -7.42 -5.40 7.62
C VAL A 61 -7.51 -5.20 6.12
N ILE A 62 -7.57 -3.95 5.66
CA ILE A 62 -7.43 -3.58 4.25
C ILE A 62 -6.18 -2.72 4.11
N SER A 63 -5.42 -2.92 3.05
CA SER A 63 -4.37 -2.00 2.64
C SER A 63 -4.15 -2.11 1.14
N ASN A 64 -4.17 -0.97 0.46
CA ASN A 64 -3.90 -0.91 -0.98
C ASN A 64 -2.68 -0.03 -1.20
N SER A 65 -1.69 -0.59 -1.89
CA SER A 65 -0.50 0.12 -2.37
C SER A 65 0.38 0.73 -1.26
N VAL A 66 0.35 0.21 -0.03
CA VAL A 66 1.23 0.69 1.06
C VAL A 66 2.52 -0.09 1.16
N VAL A 67 2.46 -1.42 1.01
CA VAL A 67 3.58 -2.31 1.32
C VAL A 67 4.81 -2.08 0.42
N GLU A 68 4.64 -1.50 -0.77
CA GLU A 68 5.73 -1.04 -1.64
C GLU A 68 6.39 0.27 -1.20
N HIS A 69 5.74 1.04 -0.32
CA HIS A 69 6.19 2.35 0.16
C HIS A 69 6.76 2.33 1.58
N VAL A 70 6.61 1.22 2.32
CA VAL A 70 7.05 1.20 3.73
C VAL A 70 8.57 1.18 3.90
N GLY A 71 9.34 0.90 2.86
CA GLY A 71 10.81 0.99 2.86
C GLY A 71 11.53 -0.27 3.35
N GLY A 72 12.08 -1.06 2.43
CA GLY A 72 13.00 -2.15 2.75
C GLY A 72 12.37 -3.38 3.38
N HIS A 73 13.17 -4.45 3.48
CA HIS A 73 12.71 -5.74 3.99
C HIS A 73 12.24 -5.68 5.45
N ALA A 74 12.97 -4.97 6.32
CA ALA A 74 12.68 -4.90 7.75
C ALA A 74 11.32 -4.25 8.02
N ARG A 75 11.01 -3.11 7.39
CA ARG A 75 9.74 -2.42 7.60
C ARG A 75 8.57 -3.18 6.97
N ARG A 76 8.78 -3.86 5.83
CA ARG A 76 7.78 -4.79 5.25
C ARG A 76 7.46 -5.96 6.18
N ARG A 77 8.43 -6.48 6.94
CA ARG A 77 8.14 -7.48 7.99
C ARG A 77 7.28 -6.89 9.09
N MET A 78 7.65 -5.72 9.62
CA MET A 78 6.88 -5.05 10.68
C MET A 78 5.45 -4.74 10.23
N PHE A 79 5.26 -4.27 9.00
CA PHE A 79 3.95 -4.07 8.38
C PHE A 79 3.14 -5.37 8.31
N ALA A 80 3.75 -6.46 7.82
CA ALA A 80 3.07 -7.76 7.74
C ALA A 80 2.70 -8.29 9.14
N ASP A 81 3.60 -8.17 10.12
CA ASP A 81 3.37 -8.58 11.51
C ASP A 81 2.22 -7.77 12.14
N ALA A 82 2.15 -6.46 11.85
CA ALA A 82 1.03 -5.62 12.26
C ALA A 82 -0.29 -6.09 11.64
N VAL A 83 -0.33 -6.36 10.33
CA VAL A 83 -1.52 -6.91 9.65
C VAL A 83 -1.98 -8.21 10.31
N HIS A 84 -1.06 -9.13 10.61
CA HIS A 84 -1.38 -10.42 11.24
C HIS A 84 -1.90 -10.26 12.69
N ARG A 85 -1.47 -9.23 13.42
CA ARG A 85 -1.93 -8.94 14.79
C ARG A 85 -3.31 -8.28 14.82
N LEU A 86 -3.62 -7.43 13.83
CA LEU A 86 -4.82 -6.60 13.82
C LEU A 86 -6.11 -7.37 13.55
N ALA A 87 -6.08 -8.37 12.65
CA ALA A 87 -7.23 -9.23 12.38
C ALA A 87 -6.82 -10.55 11.72
N ASP A 88 -7.63 -11.59 11.91
CA ASP A 88 -7.45 -12.88 11.25
C ASP A 88 -7.67 -12.81 9.73
N ARG A 89 -8.44 -11.83 9.26
CA ARG A 89 -8.77 -11.62 7.84
C ARG A 89 -8.08 -10.38 7.32
N HIS A 90 -7.59 -10.44 6.08
CA HIS A 90 -7.03 -9.27 5.45
C HIS A 90 -7.16 -9.29 3.92
N TRP A 91 -7.03 -8.10 3.35
CA TRP A 91 -6.88 -7.82 1.93
C TRP A 91 -5.73 -6.84 1.74
N ILE A 92 -4.57 -7.33 1.31
CA ILE A 92 -3.36 -6.53 1.12
C ILE A 92 -2.98 -6.55 -0.35
N GLN A 93 -3.11 -5.41 -1.03
CA GLN A 93 -2.83 -5.27 -2.45
C GLN A 93 -1.56 -4.45 -2.69
N THR A 94 -0.79 -4.86 -3.70
CA THR A 94 0.39 -4.12 -4.18
C THR A 94 0.56 -4.32 -5.69
N PRO A 95 1.06 -3.33 -6.45
CA PRO A 95 1.42 -3.51 -7.84
C PRO A 95 2.51 -4.58 -8.01
N TYR A 96 2.42 -5.33 -9.10
CA TYR A 96 3.33 -6.42 -9.36
C TYR A 96 4.61 -5.94 -10.04
N ARG A 97 5.78 -6.22 -9.46
CA ARG A 97 7.11 -5.84 -10.01
C ARG A 97 7.27 -6.15 -11.50
N TYR A 98 6.71 -7.27 -11.97
CA TYR A 98 6.88 -7.74 -13.34
C TYR A 98 5.77 -7.34 -14.31
N PHE A 99 4.85 -6.45 -13.92
CA PHE A 99 3.97 -5.78 -14.88
C PHE A 99 4.78 -4.79 -15.73
N PRO A 100 4.61 -4.71 -17.06
CA PRO A 100 5.53 -3.94 -17.92
C PRO A 100 5.46 -2.43 -17.75
N VAL A 101 4.43 -1.88 -17.09
CA VAL A 101 4.28 -0.45 -16.85
C VAL A 101 4.45 -0.17 -15.36
N GLU A 102 5.42 0.66 -15.02
CA GLU A 102 5.62 1.12 -13.66
C GLU A 102 4.42 2.02 -13.25
N PRO A 103 3.73 1.77 -12.12
CA PRO A 103 2.47 2.44 -11.78
C PRO A 103 2.59 3.88 -11.28
N HIS A 104 3.73 4.30 -10.73
CA HIS A 104 3.93 5.63 -10.14
C HIS A 104 4.34 6.68 -11.18
N TRP A 105 5.14 6.28 -12.18
CA TRP A 105 5.55 7.14 -13.28
C TRP A 105 4.83 6.83 -14.59
N VAL A 106 4.00 5.77 -14.64
CA VAL A 106 3.32 5.30 -15.88
C VAL A 106 4.34 5.10 -17.01
N CYS A 107 5.52 4.60 -16.66
CA CYS A 107 6.66 4.48 -17.57
C CYS A 107 6.95 2.99 -17.85
N PRO A 108 6.96 2.56 -19.12
CA PRO A 108 7.29 1.18 -19.46
C PRO A 108 8.69 0.77 -18.99
N GLY A 109 8.77 -0.31 -18.23
CA GLY A 109 10.03 -0.95 -17.81
C GLY A 109 10.90 -0.15 -16.85
N MET A 110 10.43 0.99 -16.34
CA MET A 110 11.24 1.89 -15.51
C MET A 110 11.78 1.20 -14.25
N GLN A 111 11.01 0.33 -13.60
CA GLN A 111 11.41 -0.36 -12.37
C GLN A 111 12.61 -1.31 -12.55
N PHE A 112 12.98 -1.67 -13.78
CA PHE A 112 14.12 -2.55 -14.06
C PHE A 112 15.41 -1.77 -14.36
N LEU A 113 15.33 -0.45 -14.47
CA LEU A 113 16.47 0.41 -14.72
C LEU A 113 17.33 0.58 -13.45
N PRO A 114 18.65 0.83 -13.59
CA PRO A 114 19.48 1.20 -12.44
C PRO A 114 19.03 2.54 -11.84
N ALA A 115 19.29 2.76 -10.55
CA ALA A 115 18.78 3.92 -9.79
C ALA A 115 19.06 5.28 -10.46
N PRO A 116 20.25 5.57 -11.03
CA PRO A 116 20.48 6.85 -11.72
C PRO A 116 19.55 7.06 -12.93
N ALA A 117 19.26 5.99 -13.68
CA ALA A 117 18.38 6.05 -14.84
C ALA A 117 16.92 6.20 -14.42
N ARG A 118 16.49 5.50 -13.35
CA ARG A 118 15.18 5.72 -12.72
C ARG A 118 15.02 7.18 -12.29
N ALA A 119 16.02 7.77 -11.64
CA ALA A 119 15.97 9.19 -11.24
C ALA A 119 15.83 10.13 -12.45
N THR A 120 16.56 9.89 -13.54
CA THR A 120 16.42 10.67 -14.78
C THR A 120 15.03 10.54 -15.38
N VAL A 121 14.46 9.33 -15.46
CA VAL A 121 13.09 9.12 -15.95
C VAL A 121 12.09 9.82 -15.04
N ALA A 122 12.19 9.66 -13.72
CA ALA A 122 11.32 10.31 -12.74
C ALA A 122 11.30 11.84 -12.90
N GLN A 123 12.43 12.45 -13.25
CA GLN A 123 12.57 13.89 -13.40
C GLN A 123 12.00 14.43 -14.73
N HIS A 124 12.05 13.66 -15.81
CA HIS A 124 11.76 14.17 -17.16
C HIS A 124 10.57 13.51 -17.86
N TRP A 125 10.04 12.40 -17.33
CA TRP A 125 8.93 11.68 -17.96
C TRP A 125 7.62 12.46 -17.82
N PRO A 126 6.91 12.74 -18.94
CA PRO A 126 5.79 13.70 -18.95
C PRO A 126 4.52 13.19 -18.26
N LEU A 127 4.43 11.89 -17.94
CA LEU A 127 3.25 11.28 -17.32
C LEU A 127 3.37 11.11 -15.80
N VAL A 128 4.42 11.65 -15.19
CA VAL A 128 4.51 11.66 -13.72
C VAL A 128 3.44 12.57 -13.15
N HIS A 129 2.69 12.10 -12.15
CA HIS A 129 1.64 12.89 -11.52
C HIS A 129 2.21 14.12 -10.80
N THR A 130 3.29 13.92 -10.05
CA THR A 130 3.96 14.97 -9.29
C THR A 130 5.45 14.98 -9.67
N PRO A 131 5.88 15.91 -10.54
CA PRO A 131 7.28 16.02 -10.92
C PRO A 131 8.15 16.41 -9.70
N PRO A 132 9.32 15.76 -9.49
CA PRO A 132 10.23 16.13 -8.42
C PRO A 132 10.87 17.50 -8.70
N ALA A 133 11.08 18.31 -7.66
CA ALA A 133 11.69 19.64 -7.77
C ALA A 133 13.21 19.57 -8.04
N SER A 134 13.85 18.44 -7.72
CA SER A 134 15.28 18.24 -7.94
C SER A 134 15.61 16.79 -8.30
N ARG A 135 16.82 16.58 -8.83
CA ARG A 135 17.36 15.23 -9.07
C ARG A 135 17.53 14.43 -7.77
N GLU A 136 17.83 15.09 -6.67
CA GLU A 136 17.96 14.46 -5.36
C GLU A 136 16.61 13.95 -4.85
N GLU A 137 15.56 14.75 -5.01
CA GLU A 137 14.18 14.33 -4.72
C GLU A 137 13.76 13.17 -5.62
N ALA A 138 14.04 13.26 -6.92
CA ALA A 138 13.77 12.17 -7.87
C ALA A 138 14.46 10.86 -7.45
N LEU A 139 15.72 10.94 -7.02
CA LEU A 139 16.49 9.80 -6.56
C LEU A 139 15.88 9.20 -5.28
N ARG A 140 15.50 10.04 -4.31
CA ARG A 140 14.85 9.60 -3.07
C ARG A 140 13.53 8.88 -3.37
N SER A 141 12.65 9.47 -4.18
CA SER A 141 11.38 8.84 -4.56
C SER A 141 11.55 7.47 -5.21
N VAL A 142 12.55 7.28 -6.09
CA VAL A 142 12.77 5.97 -6.72
C VAL A 142 13.39 4.95 -5.76
N LEU A 143 14.10 5.39 -4.72
CA LEU A 143 14.67 4.50 -3.71
C LEU A 143 13.64 4.09 -2.65
N ASP A 144 12.67 4.97 -2.34
CA ASP A 144 11.61 4.71 -1.36
C ASP A 144 10.52 3.77 -1.89
N ILE A 145 10.48 3.55 -3.21
CA ILE A 145 9.47 2.72 -3.89
C ILE A 145 10.07 1.40 -4.34
N GLU A 146 9.57 0.30 -3.76
CA GLU A 146 9.98 -1.07 -4.07
C GLU A 146 8.78 -1.95 -4.42
N LEU A 147 8.52 -2.15 -5.72
CA LEU A 147 7.46 -3.08 -6.16
C LEU A 147 7.77 -4.51 -5.73
N LEU A 148 6.76 -5.28 -5.33
CA LEU A 148 6.94 -6.65 -4.83
C LEU A 148 6.68 -7.72 -5.89
N SER A 149 7.38 -8.83 -5.74
CA SER A 149 7.12 -10.08 -6.46
C SER A 149 6.14 -10.99 -5.70
N ARG A 150 5.65 -12.02 -6.39
CA ARG A 150 4.83 -13.06 -5.77
C ARG A 150 5.56 -13.82 -4.67
N THR A 151 6.87 -14.02 -4.82
CA THR A 151 7.69 -14.72 -3.82
C THR A 151 7.76 -13.91 -2.53
N GLU A 152 8.01 -12.60 -2.63
CA GLU A 152 8.01 -11.71 -1.47
C GLU A 152 6.64 -11.65 -0.80
N MET A 153 5.56 -11.49 -1.58
CA MET A 153 4.19 -11.50 -1.03
C MET A 153 3.86 -12.80 -0.28
N ARG A 154 4.29 -13.96 -0.79
CA ARG A 154 4.13 -15.24 -0.08
C ARG A 154 4.97 -15.34 1.18
N ALA A 155 6.15 -14.73 1.21
CA ALA A 155 7.01 -14.73 2.39
C ALA A 155 6.41 -13.88 3.53
N TYR A 156 5.80 -12.74 3.20
CA TYR A 156 5.15 -11.86 4.18
C TYR A 156 3.77 -12.34 4.61
N PHE A 157 3.04 -13.00 3.71
CA PHE A 157 1.66 -13.48 3.94
C PHE A 157 1.54 -14.98 3.65
N PRO A 158 2.21 -15.86 4.44
CA PRO A 158 2.34 -17.28 4.13
C PRO A 158 1.02 -18.05 4.13
N ASP A 159 0.09 -17.67 5.02
CA ASP A 159 -1.23 -18.33 5.14
C ASP A 159 -2.28 -17.74 4.21
N SER A 160 -1.88 -16.86 3.30
CA SER A 160 -2.78 -16.08 2.46
C SER A 160 -2.81 -16.62 1.04
N ARG A 161 -3.99 -16.57 0.42
CA ARG A 161 -4.11 -16.84 -1.00
C ARG A 161 -3.61 -15.61 -1.78
N ILE A 162 -2.61 -15.78 -2.64
CA ILE A 162 -2.12 -14.68 -3.48
C ILE A 162 -2.88 -14.64 -4.81
N LEU A 163 -3.86 -13.74 -4.91
CA LEU A 163 -4.61 -13.47 -6.13
C LEU A 163 -3.81 -12.58 -7.10
N SER A 164 -4.26 -12.58 -8.35
CA SER A 164 -3.67 -11.75 -9.41
C SER A 164 -4.76 -10.91 -10.04
N GLU A 165 -4.66 -9.61 -9.93
CA GLU A 165 -5.46 -8.70 -10.73
C GLU A 165 -4.81 -8.60 -12.11
N ARG A 166 -5.59 -8.80 -13.18
CA ARG A 166 -5.07 -8.84 -14.55
C ARG A 166 -5.65 -7.75 -15.41
N VAL A 167 -4.80 -7.19 -16.26
CA VAL A 167 -5.17 -6.26 -17.34
C VAL A 167 -4.53 -6.78 -18.62
N ALA A 168 -5.33 -6.91 -19.69
CA ALA A 168 -4.88 -7.45 -20.98
C ALA A 168 -4.12 -8.79 -20.85
N GLY A 169 -4.54 -9.67 -19.95
CA GLY A 169 -3.92 -10.98 -19.70
C GLY A 169 -2.66 -10.95 -18.83
N LEU A 170 -2.07 -9.78 -18.58
CA LEU A 170 -0.89 -9.60 -17.73
C LEU A 170 -1.31 -9.36 -16.29
N THR A 171 -0.52 -9.87 -15.33
CA THR A 171 -0.76 -9.59 -13.91
C THR A 171 -0.31 -8.17 -13.61
N LYS A 172 -1.24 -7.28 -13.27
CA LYS A 172 -0.99 -5.90 -12.91
C LYS A 172 -0.65 -5.76 -11.43
N SER A 173 -1.44 -6.40 -10.57
CA SER A 173 -1.25 -6.32 -9.13
C SER A 173 -1.45 -7.68 -8.46
N LEU A 174 -0.86 -7.81 -7.27
CA LEU A 174 -0.98 -8.97 -6.40
C LEU A 174 -1.81 -8.60 -5.19
N ILE A 175 -2.63 -9.54 -4.73
CA ILE A 175 -3.45 -9.36 -3.53
C ILE A 175 -3.22 -10.57 -2.63
N ALA A 176 -2.70 -10.36 -1.43
CA ALA A 176 -2.78 -11.35 -0.35
C ALA A 176 -4.16 -11.25 0.30
N VAL A 177 -4.92 -12.34 0.24
CA VAL A 177 -6.24 -12.42 0.87
C VAL A 177 -6.32 -13.59 1.83
N LYS A 178 -6.83 -13.32 3.03
CA LYS A 178 -7.19 -14.31 4.05
C LYS A 178 -8.63 -14.06 4.49
N THR A 179 -9.48 -15.08 4.36
CA THR A 179 -10.94 -14.96 4.56
C THR A 179 -11.45 -15.72 5.78
N LYS A 180 -10.60 -16.52 6.42
CA LYS A 180 -10.91 -17.38 7.55
C LYS A 180 -9.76 -17.32 8.54
#